data_AF-X0U4R7-F1
#
_entry.id   AF-X0U4R7-F1
#
_cell.length_a   1.000
_cell.length_b   1.000
_cell.length_c   1.000
_cell.angle_alpha   90.00
_cell.angle_beta   90.00
_cell.angle_gamma   90.00
#
_symmetry.space_group_name_H-M   'P 1'
#
loop_
_entity.id
_entity.type
_entity.pdbx_description
1 polymer ?
#
loop_
_entity_poly.entity_id
_entity_poly.type
_entity_poly.pdbx_seq_one_letter_code
_entity_poly.pdbx_strand_id
1 'polypeptide(L)'
;SLSFTKEDNAQRRKLYEKAAELDPNNSFLWKDIGWTYYRDARFGWTDTPAQSLALAEELAQKTLAVDNYSAQAYALLSSVYMVKRQHDKAVAYGEKALALAPNLADMKAAVAVPFMYSGRPEEAIEMVKNAMRLNPYYPAWYLAVLGHAYRLTGQYEEAISALETWRARANPRSAFPHLFLAFTYEEAGRGEEAQAAVAEVLKRKPKASIKGYAKSKLFPYKDPADIERVLDSLRKAGLPE
;
A
#
# COMPACT_ATOMS: atom_id res chain seq x y z
N SER A 1 -8.96 -18.05 -0.17
CA SER A 1 -8.25 -16.77 -0.38
C SER A 1 -7.34 -16.54 0.82
N LEU A 2 -6.01 -16.57 0.65
CA LEU A 2 -5.07 -16.25 1.73
C LEU A 2 -5.27 -14.79 2.12
N SER A 3 -5.38 -14.48 3.41
CA SER A 3 -5.65 -13.12 3.86
C SER A 3 -4.41 -12.22 3.73
N PHE A 4 -4.53 -10.92 4.01
CA PHE A 4 -3.41 -9.98 3.94
C PHE A 4 -2.69 -9.93 5.29
N THR A 5 -1.84 -10.91 5.56
CA THR A 5 -1.07 -11.04 6.80
C THR A 5 0.40 -11.37 6.52
N LYS A 6 1.26 -11.25 7.55
CA LYS A 6 2.67 -11.63 7.47
C LYS A 6 2.81 -13.12 7.13
N GLU A 7 2.02 -13.95 7.80
CA GLU A 7 2.04 -15.41 7.69
C GLU A 7 1.57 -15.84 6.30
N ASP A 8 0.47 -15.26 5.80
CA ASP A 8 -0.02 -15.51 4.45
C ASP A 8 1.01 -15.08 3.39
N ASN A 9 1.69 -13.95 3.59
CA ASN A 9 2.71 -13.47 2.65
C ASN A 9 3.91 -14.43 2.59
N ALA A 10 4.37 -14.93 3.74
CA ALA A 10 5.43 -15.92 3.83
C ALA A 10 5.02 -17.26 3.21
N GLN A 11 3.78 -17.70 3.44
CA GLN A 11 3.24 -18.92 2.84
C GLN A 11 3.13 -18.80 1.30
N ARG A 12 2.67 -17.66 0.78
CA ARG A 12 2.64 -17.38 -0.67
C ARG A 12 4.03 -17.47 -1.26
N ARG A 13 5.03 -16.84 -0.63
CA ARG A 13 6.42 -16.89 -1.08
C ARG A 13 6.91 -18.33 -1.20
N LYS A 14 6.73 -19.15 -0.15
CA LYS A 14 7.14 -20.55 -0.15
C LYS A 14 6.50 -21.35 -1.30
N LEU A 15 5.23 -21.09 -1.62
CA LEU A 15 4.55 -21.75 -2.73
C LEU A 15 5.10 -21.31 -4.09
N TYR A 16 5.37 -20.00 -4.27
CA TYR A 16 5.95 -19.49 -5.51
C TYR A 16 7.39 -19.97 -5.72
N GLU A 17 8.20 -20.02 -4.67
CA GLU A 17 9.58 -20.54 -4.72
C GLU A 17 9.58 -22.03 -5.11
N LYS A 18 8.75 -22.85 -4.47
CA LYS A 18 8.60 -24.26 -4.86
C LYS A 18 8.12 -24.43 -6.31
N ALA A 19 7.22 -23.57 -6.78
CA ALA A 19 6.78 -23.60 -8.17
C ALA A 19 7.91 -23.19 -9.14
N ALA A 20 8.75 -22.22 -8.75
CA ALA A 20 9.89 -21.77 -9.55
C ALA A 20 11.03 -22.81 -9.58
N GLU A 21 11.17 -23.67 -8.58
CA GLU A 21 12.08 -24.83 -8.62
C GLU A 21 11.66 -25.85 -9.69
N LEU A 22 10.35 -26.02 -9.89
CA LEU A 22 9.79 -26.95 -10.87
C LEU A 22 9.85 -26.41 -12.30
N ASP A 23 9.75 -25.10 -12.47
CA ASP A 23 9.89 -24.40 -13.75
C ASP A 23 10.77 -23.14 -13.60
N PRO A 24 12.11 -23.30 -13.63
CA PRO A 24 13.05 -22.21 -13.39
C PRO A 24 12.97 -21.06 -14.39
N ASN A 25 12.40 -21.29 -15.58
CA ASN A 25 12.26 -20.28 -16.64
C ASN A 25 10.90 -19.56 -16.59
N ASN A 26 10.06 -19.87 -15.60
CA ASN A 26 8.79 -19.20 -15.40
C ASN A 26 8.98 -17.77 -14.88
N SER A 27 9.19 -16.83 -15.80
CA SER A 27 9.37 -15.41 -15.49
C SER A 27 8.19 -14.79 -14.73
N PHE A 28 7.00 -15.40 -14.84
CA PHE A 28 5.83 -14.97 -14.07
C PHE A 28 6.02 -15.19 -12.57
N LEU A 29 6.69 -16.24 -12.12
CA LEU A 29 6.84 -16.52 -10.68
C LEU A 29 7.81 -15.55 -10.00
N TRP A 30 8.83 -15.04 -10.70
CA TRP A 30 9.81 -14.12 -10.11
C TRP A 30 9.17 -12.83 -9.61
N LYS A 31 8.32 -12.18 -10.43
CA LYS A 31 7.62 -10.95 -10.00
C LYS A 31 6.66 -11.21 -8.84
N ASP A 32 6.04 -12.39 -8.77
CA ASP A 32 5.09 -12.75 -7.70
C ASP A 32 5.83 -12.99 -6.38
N ILE A 33 7.01 -13.61 -6.42
CA ILE A 33 7.97 -13.65 -5.31
C ILE A 33 8.38 -12.22 -4.93
N GLY A 34 8.74 -11.37 -5.91
CA GLY A 34 9.14 -9.99 -5.69
C GLY A 34 8.07 -9.15 -4.96
N TRP A 35 6.79 -9.31 -5.30
CA TRP A 35 5.67 -8.69 -4.59
C TRP A 35 5.60 -9.10 -3.12
N THR A 36 5.99 -10.34 -2.77
CA THR A 36 6.04 -10.75 -1.37
C THR A 36 7.16 -10.03 -0.62
N TYR A 37 8.35 -9.86 -1.22
CA TYR A 37 9.45 -9.12 -0.58
C TYR A 37 9.14 -7.63 -0.43
N TYR A 38 8.49 -7.03 -1.44
CA TYR A 38 7.97 -5.66 -1.33
C TYR A 38 7.03 -5.52 -0.13
N ARG A 39 6.07 -6.44 0.03
CA ARG A 39 5.12 -6.41 1.16
C ARG A 39 5.85 -6.52 2.50
N ASP A 40 6.85 -7.41 2.60
CA ASP A 40 7.62 -7.53 3.84
C ASP A 40 8.25 -6.19 4.25
N ALA A 41 8.90 -5.51 3.31
CA ALA A 41 9.50 -4.21 3.57
C ALA A 41 8.45 -3.14 3.87
N ARG A 42 7.41 -3.04 3.03
CA ARG A 42 6.37 -1.99 3.07
C ARG A 42 5.57 -2.00 4.38
N PHE A 43 5.32 -3.18 4.94
CA PHE A 43 4.46 -3.38 6.11
C PHE A 43 5.21 -3.74 7.39
N GLY A 44 6.55 -3.74 7.35
CA GLY A 44 7.40 -4.01 8.52
C GLY A 44 7.34 -5.46 8.99
N TRP A 45 7.27 -6.41 8.05
CA TRP A 45 7.24 -7.84 8.35
C TRP A 45 8.61 -8.52 8.28
N THR A 46 9.65 -7.75 7.97
CA THR A 46 11.06 -8.17 7.93
C THR A 46 11.93 -7.22 8.76
N ASP A 47 13.03 -7.75 9.28
CA ASP A 47 14.08 -6.99 9.96
C ASP A 47 15.09 -6.37 8.96
N THR A 48 15.08 -6.82 7.70
CA THR A 48 15.99 -6.35 6.64
C THR A 48 15.23 -5.70 5.45
N PRO A 49 14.45 -4.62 5.68
CA PRO A 49 13.60 -4.04 4.63
C PRO A 49 14.38 -3.56 3.40
N ALA A 50 15.63 -3.10 3.57
CA ALA A 50 16.48 -2.71 2.44
C ALA A 50 16.83 -3.91 1.53
N GLN A 51 17.15 -5.06 2.13
CA GLN A 51 17.44 -6.30 1.39
C GLN A 51 16.18 -6.81 0.69
N SER A 52 15.03 -6.82 1.38
CA SER A 52 13.76 -7.21 0.75
C SER A 52 13.40 -6.31 -0.44
N LEU A 53 13.63 -5.00 -0.36
CA LEU A 53 13.41 -4.11 -1.51
C LEU A 53 14.38 -4.38 -2.67
N ALA A 54 15.65 -4.69 -2.36
CA ALA A 54 16.63 -5.07 -3.38
C ALA A 54 16.24 -6.36 -4.11
N LEU A 55 15.83 -7.39 -3.38
CA LEU A 55 15.33 -8.64 -3.96
C LEU A 55 14.07 -8.43 -4.80
N ALA A 56 13.13 -7.60 -4.33
CA ALA A 56 11.94 -7.26 -5.10
C ALA A 56 12.27 -6.55 -6.42
N GLU A 57 13.25 -5.63 -6.40
CA GLU A 57 13.74 -4.94 -7.59
C GLU A 57 14.43 -5.90 -8.56
N GLU A 58 15.35 -6.73 -8.07
CA GLU A 58 16.09 -7.71 -8.86
C GLU A 58 15.14 -8.68 -9.57
N LEU A 59 14.16 -9.24 -8.84
CA LEU A 59 13.19 -10.15 -9.41
C LEU A 59 12.30 -9.49 -10.48
N ALA A 60 11.91 -8.23 -10.27
CA ALA A 60 11.16 -7.48 -11.27
C ALA A 60 12.01 -7.21 -12.53
N GLN A 61 13.28 -6.83 -12.37
CA GLN A 61 14.21 -6.61 -13.48
C GLN A 61 14.49 -7.92 -14.23
N LYS A 62 14.66 -9.04 -13.51
CA LYS A 62 14.83 -10.37 -14.09
C LYS A 62 13.61 -10.78 -14.91
N THR A 63 12.39 -10.52 -14.43
CA THR A 63 11.17 -10.73 -15.23
C THR A 63 11.20 -9.89 -16.50
N LEU A 64 11.55 -8.60 -16.41
CA LEU A 64 11.59 -7.70 -17.58
C LEU A 64 12.68 -8.03 -18.60
N ALA A 65 13.76 -8.71 -18.18
CA ALA A 65 14.79 -9.21 -19.08
C ALA A 65 14.28 -10.37 -19.98
N VAL A 66 13.24 -11.08 -19.54
CA VAL A 66 12.61 -12.19 -20.30
C VAL A 66 11.32 -11.74 -20.98
N ASP A 67 10.50 -10.94 -20.29
CA ASP A 67 9.25 -10.36 -20.78
C ASP A 67 9.21 -8.85 -20.49
N ASN A 68 9.64 -8.06 -21.46
CA ASN A 68 9.66 -6.61 -21.37
C ASN A 68 8.28 -5.94 -21.50
N TYR A 69 7.20 -6.72 -21.72
CA TYR A 69 5.81 -6.24 -21.74
C TYR A 69 5.05 -6.56 -20.44
N SER A 70 5.75 -7.03 -19.41
CA SER A 70 5.14 -7.36 -18.12
C SER A 70 4.69 -6.12 -17.34
N ALA A 71 3.42 -5.74 -17.50
CA ALA A 71 2.80 -4.65 -16.73
C ALA A 71 2.93 -4.85 -15.21
N GLN A 72 2.83 -6.09 -14.72
CA GLN A 72 2.94 -6.43 -13.30
C GLN A 72 4.36 -6.23 -12.75
N ALA A 73 5.40 -6.50 -13.54
CA ALA A 73 6.78 -6.23 -13.14
C ALA A 73 7.06 -4.72 -13.09
N TYR A 74 6.53 -3.94 -14.04
CA TYR A 74 6.62 -2.47 -13.98
C TYR A 74 5.86 -1.89 -12.77
N ALA A 75 4.68 -2.41 -12.44
CA ALA A 75 3.95 -1.99 -11.23
C ALA A 75 4.69 -2.34 -9.93
N LEU A 76 5.40 -3.47 -9.90
CA LEU A 76 6.28 -3.84 -8.78
C LEU A 76 7.45 -2.85 -8.65
N LEU A 77 8.13 -2.51 -9.76
CA LEU A 77 9.18 -1.49 -9.75
C LEU A 77 8.65 -0.14 -9.28
N SER A 78 7.47 0.29 -9.76
CA SER A 78 6.79 1.51 -9.30
C SER A 78 6.62 1.52 -7.78
N SER A 79 6.14 0.41 -7.21
CA SER A 79 5.94 0.25 -5.78
C SER A 79 7.25 0.22 -4.98
N VAL A 80 8.28 -0.45 -5.49
CA VAL A 80 9.61 -0.51 -4.87
C VAL A 80 10.25 0.87 -4.83
N TYR A 81 10.23 1.60 -5.95
CA TYR A 81 10.82 2.94 -6.02
C TYR A 81 10.05 3.97 -5.19
N MET A 82 8.72 3.81 -5.03
CA MET A 82 7.94 4.59 -4.07
C MET A 82 8.48 4.39 -2.64
N VAL A 83 8.68 3.14 -2.20
CA VAL A 83 9.20 2.87 -0.84
C VAL A 83 10.65 3.35 -0.66
N LYS A 84 11.44 3.30 -1.73
CA LYS A 84 12.78 3.90 -1.78
C LYS A 84 12.77 5.43 -1.84
N ARG A 85 11.59 6.08 -1.86
CA ARG A 85 11.39 7.54 -2.01
C ARG A 85 11.98 8.11 -3.30
N GLN A 86 12.14 7.28 -4.33
CA GLN A 86 12.52 7.69 -5.69
C GLN A 86 11.24 7.91 -6.50
N HIS A 87 10.48 8.96 -6.14
CA HIS A 87 9.11 9.19 -6.59
C HIS A 87 8.96 9.35 -8.10
N ASP A 88 9.90 10.04 -8.75
CA ASP A 88 9.79 10.26 -10.20
C ASP A 88 9.97 8.95 -10.98
N LYS A 89 10.86 8.05 -10.50
CA LYS A 89 10.95 6.68 -11.04
C LYS A 89 9.69 5.87 -10.75
N ALA A 90 9.14 6.01 -9.54
CA ALA A 90 7.92 5.31 -9.16
C ALA A 90 6.79 5.63 -10.12
N VAL A 91 6.58 6.93 -10.41
CA VAL A 91 5.60 7.40 -11.38
C VAL A 91 5.89 6.88 -12.79
N ALA A 92 7.12 7.03 -13.30
CA ALA A 92 7.47 6.62 -14.65
C ALA A 92 7.26 5.11 -14.90
N TYR A 93 7.59 4.25 -13.93
CA TYR A 93 7.30 2.82 -14.04
C TYR A 93 5.80 2.51 -13.91
N GLY A 94 5.07 3.29 -13.11
CA GLY A 94 3.61 3.18 -13.03
C GLY A 94 2.93 3.52 -14.35
N GLU A 95 3.36 4.58 -15.02
CA GLU A 95 2.86 4.97 -16.34
C GLU A 95 3.09 3.87 -17.39
N LYS A 96 4.27 3.23 -17.38
CA LYS A 96 4.55 2.06 -18.23
C LYS A 96 3.60 0.90 -17.94
N ALA A 97 3.36 0.59 -16.66
CA ALA A 97 2.44 -0.49 -16.28
C ALA A 97 1.00 -0.21 -16.77
N LEU A 98 0.54 1.04 -16.66
CA LEU A 98 -0.78 1.45 -17.13
C LEU A 98 -0.90 1.42 -18.66
N ALA A 99 0.14 1.82 -19.39
CA ALA A 99 0.17 1.78 -20.85
C ALA A 99 0.05 0.34 -21.38
N LEU A 100 0.64 -0.62 -20.69
CA LEU A 100 0.61 -2.04 -21.06
C LEU A 100 -0.68 -2.76 -20.66
N ALA A 101 -1.37 -2.29 -19.61
CA ALA A 101 -2.59 -2.91 -19.11
C ALA A 101 -3.69 -1.87 -18.75
N PRO A 102 -4.17 -1.07 -19.72
CA PRO A 102 -5.01 0.11 -19.45
C PRO A 102 -6.41 -0.22 -18.89
N ASN A 103 -6.89 -1.45 -19.14
CA ASN A 103 -8.22 -1.93 -18.75
C ASN A 103 -8.20 -2.89 -17.55
N LEU A 104 -7.03 -3.17 -16.97
CA LEU A 104 -6.94 -4.05 -15.81
C LEU A 104 -7.21 -3.23 -14.54
N ALA A 105 -8.41 -3.40 -13.96
CA ALA A 105 -8.86 -2.65 -12.78
C ALA A 105 -7.85 -2.73 -11.61
N ASP A 106 -7.40 -3.95 -11.28
CA ASP A 106 -6.45 -4.17 -10.19
C ASP A 106 -5.11 -3.49 -10.44
N MET A 107 -4.66 -3.45 -11.70
CA MET A 107 -3.43 -2.72 -12.07
C MET A 107 -3.60 -1.23 -11.80
N LYS A 108 -4.72 -0.67 -12.24
CA LYS A 108 -5.01 0.75 -12.10
C LYS A 108 -5.08 1.17 -10.63
N ALA A 109 -5.78 0.40 -9.80
CA ALA A 109 -5.82 0.65 -8.36
C ALA A 109 -4.46 0.43 -7.68
N ALA A 110 -3.64 -0.55 -8.14
CA ALA A 110 -2.33 -0.81 -7.56
C ALA A 110 -1.32 0.31 -7.88
N VAL A 111 -1.31 0.82 -9.11
CA VAL A 111 -0.43 1.93 -9.54
C VAL A 111 -0.88 3.28 -8.97
N ALA A 112 -2.16 3.43 -8.62
CA ALA A 112 -2.64 4.63 -7.92
C ALA A 112 -1.92 4.84 -6.58
N VAL A 113 -1.47 3.78 -5.91
CA VAL A 113 -0.73 3.87 -4.64
C VAL A 113 0.61 4.62 -4.82
N PRO A 114 1.52 4.21 -5.73
CA PRO A 114 2.70 5.00 -6.09
C PRO A 114 2.41 6.45 -6.48
N PHE A 115 1.36 6.72 -7.26
CA PHE A 115 1.00 8.08 -7.67
C PHE A 115 0.61 8.95 -6.47
N MET A 116 -0.28 8.43 -5.62
CA MET A 116 -0.75 9.07 -4.39
C MET A 116 0.42 9.44 -3.46
N TYR A 117 1.28 8.49 -3.13
CA TYR A 117 2.46 8.75 -2.28
C TYR A 117 3.52 9.61 -2.98
N SER A 118 3.48 9.75 -4.30
CA SER A 118 4.40 10.59 -5.08
C SER A 118 3.88 12.01 -5.33
N GLY A 119 2.86 12.45 -4.57
CA GLY A 119 2.32 13.80 -4.65
C GLY A 119 1.34 14.02 -5.80
N ARG A 120 0.72 12.94 -6.32
CA ARG A 120 -0.35 12.99 -7.34
C ARG A 120 -1.66 12.37 -6.81
N PRO A 121 -2.20 12.80 -5.65
CA PRO A 121 -3.38 12.17 -5.05
C PRO A 121 -4.66 12.36 -5.86
N GLU A 122 -4.86 13.49 -6.54
CA GLU A 122 -6.02 13.73 -7.42
C GLU A 122 -6.08 12.72 -8.56
N GLU A 123 -4.93 12.42 -9.18
CA GLU A 123 -4.85 11.41 -10.23
C GLU A 123 -5.09 10.01 -9.68
N ALA A 124 -4.60 9.71 -8.47
CA ALA A 124 -4.89 8.45 -7.80
C ALA A 124 -6.39 8.27 -7.52
N ILE A 125 -7.12 9.32 -7.14
CA ILE A 125 -8.58 9.30 -6.97
C ILE A 125 -9.25 8.86 -8.28
N GLU A 126 -8.91 9.51 -9.40
CA GLU A 126 -9.53 9.19 -10.68
C GLU A 126 -9.14 7.80 -11.20
N MET A 127 -7.91 7.36 -10.96
CA MET A 127 -7.48 6.00 -11.25
C MET A 127 -8.30 4.96 -10.48
N VAL A 128 -8.48 5.14 -9.17
CA VAL A 128 -9.23 4.18 -8.34
C VAL A 128 -10.73 4.20 -8.67
N LYS A 129 -11.33 5.37 -8.88
CA LYS A 129 -12.73 5.47 -9.33
C LYS A 129 -12.94 4.78 -10.67
N ASN A 130 -12.00 4.96 -11.61
CA ASN A 130 -12.04 4.25 -12.89
C ASN A 130 -11.90 2.73 -12.70
N ALA A 131 -11.01 2.28 -11.81
CA ALA A 131 -10.86 0.87 -11.48
C ALA A 131 -12.14 0.27 -10.88
N MET A 132 -12.83 1.00 -9.98
CA MET A 132 -14.11 0.57 -9.39
C MET A 132 -15.24 0.51 -10.43
N ARG A 133 -15.23 1.38 -11.45
CA ARG A 133 -16.17 1.29 -12.58
C ARG A 133 -15.90 0.08 -13.47
N LEU A 134 -14.63 -0.26 -13.69
CA LEU A 134 -14.22 -1.45 -14.45
C LEU A 134 -14.50 -2.75 -13.69
N ASN A 135 -14.44 -2.72 -12.36
CA ASN A 135 -14.76 -3.85 -11.49
C ASN A 135 -15.78 -3.43 -10.40
N PRO A 136 -17.09 -3.58 -10.65
CA PRO A 136 -18.13 -3.26 -9.65
C PRO A 136 -18.04 -4.08 -8.36
N TYR A 137 -17.39 -5.26 -8.38
CA TYR A 137 -17.12 -6.11 -7.22
C TYR A 137 -15.66 -5.96 -6.75
N TYR A 138 -15.16 -4.72 -6.74
CA TYR A 138 -13.78 -4.41 -6.41
C TYR A 138 -13.39 -4.92 -5.00
N PRO A 139 -12.13 -5.37 -4.81
CA PRO A 139 -11.60 -5.71 -3.49
C PRO A 139 -11.63 -4.53 -2.51
N ALA A 140 -11.83 -4.82 -1.22
CA ALA A 140 -11.91 -3.79 -0.17
C ALA A 140 -10.68 -2.88 -0.08
N TRP A 141 -9.49 -3.33 -0.53
CA TRP A 141 -8.28 -2.52 -0.49
C TRP A 141 -8.32 -1.31 -1.43
N TYR A 142 -9.19 -1.28 -2.45
CA TYR A 142 -9.37 -0.08 -3.29
C TYR A 142 -9.85 1.10 -2.44
N LEU A 143 -10.73 0.85 -1.47
CA LEU A 143 -11.26 1.87 -0.56
C LEU A 143 -10.19 2.45 0.36
N ALA A 144 -9.17 1.65 0.72
CA ALA A 144 -8.02 2.15 1.47
C ALA A 144 -7.24 3.20 0.68
N VAL A 145 -7.04 2.97 -0.63
CA VAL A 145 -6.34 3.89 -1.52
C VAL A 145 -7.19 5.13 -1.77
N LEU A 146 -8.47 4.95 -2.10
CA LEU A 146 -9.40 6.05 -2.37
C LEU A 146 -9.55 6.96 -1.15
N GLY A 147 -9.83 6.39 0.02
CA GLY A 147 -10.00 7.16 1.24
C GLY A 147 -8.73 7.92 1.64
N HIS A 148 -7.57 7.29 1.45
CA HIS A 148 -6.30 7.97 1.72
C HIS A 148 -6.00 9.11 0.74
N ALA A 149 -6.33 8.92 -0.54
CA ALA A 149 -6.16 9.95 -1.54
C ALA A 149 -7.11 11.13 -1.29
N TYR A 150 -8.38 10.87 -0.93
CA TYR A 150 -9.32 11.91 -0.52
C TYR A 150 -8.79 12.74 0.66
N ARG A 151 -8.26 12.08 1.70
CA ARG A 151 -7.64 12.77 2.83
C ARG A 151 -6.49 13.69 2.40
N LEU A 152 -5.59 13.21 1.54
CA LEU A 152 -4.46 14.02 1.06
C LEU A 152 -4.92 15.27 0.29
N THR A 153 -6.09 15.20 -0.34
CA THR A 153 -6.73 16.33 -1.04
C THR A 153 -7.68 17.17 -0.17
N GLY A 154 -7.75 16.91 1.14
CA GLY A 154 -8.63 17.63 2.07
C GLY A 154 -10.12 17.28 2.00
N GLN A 155 -10.50 16.28 1.21
CA GLN A 155 -11.88 15.76 1.09
C GLN A 155 -12.18 14.79 2.24
N TYR A 156 -12.25 15.32 3.47
CA TYR A 156 -12.24 14.49 4.67
C TYR A 156 -13.49 13.62 4.86
N GLU A 157 -14.68 14.09 4.49
CA GLU A 157 -15.90 13.31 4.66
C GLU A 157 -15.97 12.13 3.66
N GLU A 158 -15.54 12.35 2.42
CA GLU A 158 -15.38 11.29 1.43
C GLU A 158 -14.31 10.28 1.86
N ALA A 159 -13.22 10.77 2.45
CA ALA A 159 -12.17 9.93 3.01
C ALA A 159 -12.72 9.03 4.12
N ILE A 160 -13.42 9.61 5.10
CA ILE A 160 -14.04 8.88 6.21
C ILE A 160 -15.02 7.84 5.69
N SER A 161 -15.92 8.21 4.77
CA SER A 161 -16.90 7.28 4.19
C SER A 161 -16.24 6.07 3.51
N ALA A 162 -15.20 6.30 2.71
CA ALA A 162 -14.45 5.23 2.06
C ALA A 162 -13.71 4.34 3.07
N LEU A 163 -13.03 4.93 4.06
CA LEU A 163 -12.27 4.21 5.08
C LEU A 163 -13.17 3.44 6.05
N GLU A 164 -14.37 3.94 6.35
CA GLU A 164 -15.38 3.24 7.13
C GLU A 164 -15.91 2.00 6.39
N THR A 165 -16.20 2.16 5.10
CA THR A 165 -16.57 1.03 4.22
C THR A 165 -15.43 0.02 4.12
N TRP A 166 -14.17 0.48 4.06
CA TRP A 166 -13.01 -0.40 4.11
C TRP A 166 -12.95 -1.17 5.43
N ARG A 167 -13.11 -0.49 6.57
CA ARG A 167 -13.13 -1.10 7.90
C ARG A 167 -14.15 -2.23 8.00
N ALA A 168 -15.37 -2.01 7.49
CA ALA A 168 -16.44 -3.01 7.50
C ALA A 168 -16.15 -4.25 6.65
N ARG A 169 -15.35 -4.11 5.58
CA ARG A 169 -15.04 -5.19 4.61
C ARG A 169 -13.68 -5.85 4.81
N ALA A 170 -12.80 -5.21 5.59
CA ALA A 170 -11.44 -5.69 5.84
C ALA A 170 -11.41 -6.86 6.83
N ASN A 171 -10.24 -7.49 6.95
CA ASN A 171 -10.00 -8.46 8.01
C ASN A 171 -10.23 -7.79 9.38
N PRO A 172 -11.14 -8.30 10.24
CA PRO A 172 -11.43 -7.71 11.55
C PRO A 172 -10.22 -7.62 12.50
N ARG A 173 -9.19 -8.44 12.28
CA ARG A 173 -7.93 -8.42 13.04
C ARG A 173 -6.94 -7.34 12.56
N SER A 174 -7.20 -6.69 11.42
CA SER A 174 -6.33 -5.66 10.87
C SER A 174 -6.44 -4.36 11.66
N ALA A 175 -5.30 -3.81 12.07
CA ALA A 175 -5.24 -2.47 12.65
C ALA A 175 -5.28 -1.34 11.60
N PHE A 176 -5.07 -1.65 10.32
CA PHE A 176 -4.88 -0.62 9.29
C PHE A 176 -6.13 0.26 9.04
N PRO A 177 -7.36 -0.27 8.92
CA PRO A 177 -8.52 0.59 8.74
C PRO A 177 -8.70 1.59 9.89
N HIS A 178 -8.49 1.13 11.13
CA HIS A 178 -8.55 1.98 12.32
C HIS A 178 -7.42 3.01 12.35
N LEU A 179 -6.21 2.64 11.95
CA LEU A 179 -5.08 3.58 11.86
C LEU A 179 -5.36 4.71 10.87
N PHE A 180 -5.90 4.37 9.69
CA PHE A 180 -6.22 5.36 8.67
C PHE A 180 -7.39 6.25 9.08
N LEU A 181 -8.41 5.67 9.72
CA LEU A 181 -9.50 6.46 10.29
C LEU A 181 -9.01 7.39 11.39
N ALA A 182 -8.11 6.95 12.27
CA ALA A 182 -7.63 7.76 13.39
C ALA A 182 -7.04 9.11 12.94
N PHE A 183 -6.05 9.10 12.03
CA PHE A 183 -5.48 10.37 11.55
C PHE A 183 -6.42 11.14 10.63
N THR A 184 -7.36 10.47 9.94
CA THR A 184 -8.33 11.16 9.08
C THR A 184 -9.41 11.87 9.91
N TYR A 185 -9.90 11.22 10.98
CA TYR A 185 -10.83 11.82 11.93
C TYR A 185 -10.22 13.04 12.61
N GLU A 186 -8.97 12.93 13.06
CA GLU A 186 -8.29 14.06 13.68
C GLU A 186 -8.10 15.24 12.70
N GLU A 187 -7.67 14.98 11.46
CA GLU A 187 -7.56 16.00 10.41
C GLU A 187 -8.91 16.63 10.03
N ALA A 188 -10.01 15.91 10.24
CA ALA A 188 -11.39 16.38 10.06
C ALA A 188 -11.96 17.13 11.29
N GLY A 189 -11.20 17.27 12.37
CA GLY A 189 -11.67 17.89 13.63
C GLY A 189 -12.56 16.98 14.49
N ARG A 190 -12.56 15.67 14.23
CA ARG A 190 -13.37 14.64 14.89
C ARG A 190 -12.55 13.88 15.94
N GLY A 191 -12.07 14.62 16.95
CA GLY A 191 -11.09 14.12 17.92
C GLY A 191 -11.56 12.95 18.77
N GLU A 192 -12.83 12.91 19.16
CA GLU A 192 -13.39 11.78 19.92
C GLU A 192 -13.37 10.48 19.10
N GLU A 193 -13.78 10.54 17.82
CA GLU A 193 -13.69 9.38 16.93
C GLU A 193 -12.25 8.97 16.62
N ALA A 194 -11.34 9.95 16.53
CA ALA A 194 -9.91 9.69 16.36
C ALA A 194 -9.33 8.89 17.53
N GLN A 195 -9.63 9.30 18.77
CA GLN A 195 -9.22 8.59 19.99
C GLN A 195 -9.80 7.18 20.06
N ALA A 196 -11.09 7.02 19.73
CA ALA A 196 -11.73 5.70 19.65
C ALA A 196 -11.05 4.80 18.62
N ALA A 197 -10.68 5.34 17.45
CA ALA A 197 -9.96 4.61 16.42
C ALA A 197 -8.54 4.22 16.88
N VAL A 198 -7.81 5.08 17.60
CA VAL A 198 -6.51 4.74 18.20
C VAL A 198 -6.64 3.62 19.24
N ALA A 199 -7.69 3.63 20.06
CA ALA A 199 -7.93 2.55 21.02
C ALA A 199 -8.09 1.18 20.30
N GLU A 200 -8.81 1.15 19.18
CA GLU A 200 -8.95 -0.05 18.35
C GLU A 200 -7.64 -0.45 17.64
N VAL A 201 -6.77 0.50 17.29
CA VAL A 201 -5.39 0.23 16.83
C VAL A 201 -4.60 -0.48 17.92
N LEU A 202 -4.57 0.07 19.15
CA LEU A 202 -3.80 -0.47 20.27
C LEU A 202 -4.32 -1.85 20.71
N LYS A 203 -5.63 -2.09 20.66
CA LYS A 203 -6.22 -3.41 20.91
C LYS A 203 -5.68 -4.49 19.95
N ARG A 204 -5.43 -4.13 18.69
CA ARG A 204 -4.94 -5.07 17.64
C ARG A 204 -3.41 -5.10 17.53
N LYS A 205 -2.76 -3.98 17.81
CA LYS A 205 -1.30 -3.82 17.88
C LYS A 205 -0.92 -3.08 19.17
N PRO A 206 -0.78 -3.80 20.30
CA PRO A 206 -0.46 -3.19 21.60
C PRO A 206 0.89 -2.46 21.65
N LYS A 207 1.78 -2.71 20.68
CA LYS A 207 3.10 -2.08 20.56
C LYS A 207 3.14 -0.97 19.48
N ALA A 208 2.00 -0.53 18.95
CA ALA A 208 1.97 0.59 18.01
C ALA A 208 2.40 1.87 18.73
N SER A 209 3.28 2.65 18.09
CA SER A 209 3.76 3.92 18.63
C SER A 209 4.12 4.89 17.50
N ILE A 210 4.18 6.18 17.83
CA ILE A 210 4.56 7.25 16.90
C ILE A 210 5.96 6.99 16.33
N LYS A 211 6.95 6.71 17.18
CA LYS A 211 8.33 6.36 16.79
C LYS A 211 8.37 5.12 15.90
N GLY A 212 7.50 4.13 16.18
CA GLY A 212 7.34 2.95 15.34
C GLY A 212 6.89 3.30 13.92
N TYR A 213 5.86 4.14 13.78
CA TYR A 213 5.36 4.56 12.48
C TYR A 213 6.34 5.50 11.75
N ALA A 214 6.98 6.43 12.46
CA ALA A 214 7.97 7.35 11.90
C ALA A 214 9.17 6.62 11.27
N LYS A 215 9.62 5.52 11.88
CA LYS A 215 10.71 4.68 11.35
C LYS A 215 10.26 3.66 10.31
N SER A 216 8.95 3.42 10.20
CA SER A 216 8.42 2.42 9.29
C SER A 216 8.52 2.84 7.82
N LYS A 217 8.38 1.86 6.93
CA LYS A 217 8.15 2.11 5.50
C LYS A 217 6.65 2.23 5.17
N LEU A 218 5.79 2.42 6.19
CA LEU A 218 4.35 2.42 6.03
C LEU A 218 3.83 3.65 5.27
N PHE A 219 4.58 4.75 5.28
CA PHE A 219 4.14 6.03 4.75
C PHE A 219 5.26 6.72 3.97
N PRO A 220 5.59 6.21 2.76
CA PRO A 220 6.67 6.76 1.95
C PRO A 220 6.17 7.98 1.16
N TYR A 221 5.69 9.05 1.81
CA TYR A 221 5.26 10.26 1.10
C TYR A 221 6.44 11.00 0.45
N LYS A 222 6.19 11.65 -0.69
CA LYS A 222 7.13 12.56 -1.35
C LYS A 222 7.37 13.81 -0.53
N ASP A 223 6.31 14.41 -0.01
CA ASP A 223 6.40 15.56 0.88
C ASP A 223 6.57 15.08 2.34
N PRO A 224 7.66 15.44 3.04
CA PRO A 224 7.81 15.17 4.47
C PRO A 224 6.67 15.74 5.32
N ALA A 225 6.03 16.84 4.91
CA ALA A 225 4.92 17.44 5.65
C ALA A 225 3.73 16.48 5.80
N ASP A 226 3.52 15.57 4.85
CA ASP A 226 2.41 14.60 4.90
C ASP A 226 2.63 13.53 5.99
N ILE A 227 3.87 13.05 6.20
CA ILE A 227 4.13 12.13 7.30
C ILE A 227 4.08 12.86 8.64
N GLU A 228 4.62 14.08 8.74
CA GLU A 228 4.57 14.85 9.98
C GLU A 228 3.12 15.14 10.40
N ARG A 229 2.24 15.47 9.44
CA ARG A 229 0.80 15.62 9.71
C ARG A 229 0.17 14.33 10.25
N VAL A 230 0.45 13.18 9.63
CA VAL A 230 -0.05 11.89 10.12
C VAL A 230 0.44 11.59 11.54
N LEU A 231 1.71 11.82 11.84
CA LEU A 231 2.28 11.57 13.17
C LEU A 231 1.70 12.53 14.21
N ASP A 232 1.53 13.81 13.88
CA ASP A 232 0.89 14.79 14.76
C ASP A 232 -0.57 14.43 15.05
N SER A 233 -1.34 14.06 14.03
CA SER A 233 -2.72 13.61 14.17
C SER A 233 -2.84 12.37 15.07
N LEU A 234 -1.95 11.38 14.88
CA LEU A 234 -1.93 10.19 15.74
C LEU A 234 -1.55 10.53 17.20
N ARG A 235 -0.65 11.49 17.40
CA ARG A 235 -0.26 11.95 18.75
C ARG A 235 -1.43 12.64 19.46
N LYS A 236 -2.13 13.54 18.77
CA LYS A 236 -3.33 14.22 19.29
C LYS A 236 -4.46 13.23 19.60
N ALA A 237 -4.60 12.20 18.77
CA ALA A 237 -5.53 11.10 19.00
C ALA A 237 -5.09 10.11 20.11
N GLY A 238 -3.97 10.36 20.80
CA GLY A 238 -3.54 9.61 21.98
C GLY A 238 -2.70 8.36 21.70
N LEU A 239 -2.10 8.23 20.52
CA LEU A 239 -1.16 7.14 20.26
C LEU A 239 0.15 7.37 21.06
N PRO A 240 0.68 6.37 21.78
CA PRO A 240 1.93 6.51 22.52
C PRO A 240 3.15 6.85 21.64
N GLU A 241 4.14 7.52 22.22
CA GLU A 241 5.41 7.86 21.54
C GLU A 241 6.23 6.64 21.09
#